data_AF-A0A534THL5-F1
#
_entry.id   AF-A0A534THL5-F1
#
_cell.length_a   1.000
_cell.length_b   1.000
_cell.length_c   1.000
_cell.angle_alpha   90.00
_cell.angle_beta   90.00
_cell.angle_gamma   90.00
#
_symmetry.space_group_name_H-M   'P 1'
#
loop_
_entity.id
_entity.type
_entity.pdbx_description
1 polymer ?
#
loop_
_entity_poly.entity_id
_entity_poly.type
_entity_poly.pdbx_seq_one_letter_code
_entity_poly.pdbx_strand_id
1 'polypeptide(L)'
;MKTLLRGMVAALVLVPAMARADRADRMERRAERLQRQGERREKHGERREQRGENLVQKAEAKDQRAEELRAAGHVKAANALERAADRQERRGERMERQGERMERQGERREKRGDRVEHRANALEQRNANAAAPVTPAN
;
A
#
# COMPACT_ATOMS: atom_id res chain seq x y z
N MET A 1 -8.89 52.89 -44.47
CA MET A 1 -7.85 51.98 -44.97
C MET A 1 -6.87 51.66 -43.85
N LYS A 2 -6.54 50.37 -43.70
CA LYS A 2 -5.39 49.74 -43.03
C LYS A 2 -5.47 49.44 -41.52
N THR A 3 -5.42 48.12 -41.30
CA THR A 3 -5.38 47.22 -40.16
C THR A 3 -4.13 47.31 -39.27
N LEU A 4 -4.18 46.56 -38.16
CA LEU A 4 -3.09 45.97 -37.33
C LEU A 4 -2.87 46.74 -36.00
N LEU A 5 -2.92 46.14 -34.80
CA LEU A 5 -2.24 44.90 -34.43
C LEU A 5 -2.91 44.25 -33.21
N ARG A 6 -3.16 42.95 -33.33
CA ARG A 6 -3.53 42.02 -32.25
C ARG A 6 -2.33 41.85 -31.31
N GLY A 7 -2.43 42.28 -30.06
CA GLY A 7 -1.47 41.96 -28.99
C GLY A 7 -1.91 40.72 -28.23
N MET A 8 -1.58 39.53 -28.75
CA MET A 8 -1.78 38.26 -28.08
C MET A 8 -0.71 38.06 -26.99
N VAL A 9 -1.16 37.87 -25.76
CA VAL A 9 -0.68 36.91 -24.74
C VAL A 9 0.80 36.49 -24.83
N ALA A 10 1.60 36.91 -23.82
CA ALA A 10 2.68 36.08 -23.29
C ALA A 10 2.99 36.48 -21.83
N ALA A 11 2.02 36.27 -20.92
CA ALA A 11 2.34 36.18 -19.50
C ALA A 11 3.10 34.86 -19.28
N LEU A 12 4.39 34.89 -19.56
CA LEU A 12 5.32 33.79 -19.38
C LEU A 12 5.35 33.48 -17.89
N VAL A 13 4.71 32.36 -17.51
CA VAL A 13 4.66 31.84 -16.15
C VAL A 13 6.06 31.37 -15.75
N LEU A 14 6.91 32.32 -15.37
CA LEU A 14 8.24 32.09 -14.85
C LEU A 14 8.12 31.74 -13.36
N VAL A 15 7.63 30.54 -13.04
CA VAL A 15 7.80 30.03 -11.66
C VAL A 15 9.30 29.87 -11.42
N PRO A 16 9.88 30.35 -10.31
CA PRO A 16 11.32 30.24 -10.03
C PRO A 16 11.76 28.77 -9.90
N ALA A 17 12.96 28.44 -10.37
CA ALA A 17 13.56 27.10 -10.25
C ALA A 17 13.65 26.62 -8.78
N MET A 18 13.88 27.55 -7.84
CA MET A 18 13.86 27.31 -6.38
C MET A 18 12.52 26.72 -5.91
N ALA A 19 11.39 27.25 -6.39
CA ALA A 19 10.07 26.73 -6.04
C ALA A 19 9.77 25.33 -6.64
N ARG A 20 10.53 24.92 -7.68
CA ARG A 20 10.45 23.58 -8.27
C ARG A 20 11.36 22.58 -7.55
N ALA A 21 12.54 22.98 -7.05
CA ALA A 21 13.40 22.15 -6.20
C ALA A 21 12.70 21.81 -4.88
N ASP A 22 12.15 22.81 -4.18
CA ASP A 22 11.33 22.60 -2.97
C ASP A 22 10.13 21.66 -3.22
N ARG A 23 9.65 21.61 -4.47
CA ARG A 23 8.55 20.73 -4.86
C ARG A 23 9.03 19.28 -5.06
N ALA A 24 10.21 19.06 -5.64
CA ALA A 24 10.84 17.74 -5.78
C ALA A 24 11.05 17.10 -4.41
N ASP A 25 11.77 17.77 -3.51
CA ASP A 25 11.97 17.35 -2.11
C ASP A 25 10.68 16.98 -1.38
N ARG A 26 9.62 17.78 -1.56
CA ARG A 26 8.32 17.50 -0.93
C ARG A 26 7.66 16.25 -1.51
N MET A 27 7.88 15.96 -2.79
CA MET A 27 7.38 14.74 -3.41
C MET A 27 8.18 13.52 -2.98
N GLU A 28 9.50 13.60 -2.87
CA GLU A 28 10.33 12.50 -2.35
C GLU A 28 9.94 12.12 -0.93
N ARG A 29 9.86 13.10 -0.02
CA ARG A 29 9.39 12.87 1.37
C ARG A 29 7.98 12.29 1.41
N ARG A 30 7.14 12.60 0.42
CA ARG A 30 5.80 12.01 0.29
C ARG A 30 5.87 10.57 -0.24
N ALA A 31 6.75 10.28 -1.20
CA ALA A 31 6.97 8.94 -1.71
C ALA A 31 7.46 7.99 -0.62
N GLU A 32 8.49 8.41 0.13
CA GLU A 32 9.03 7.66 1.27
C GLU A 32 7.96 7.38 2.35
N ARG A 33 7.11 8.38 2.65
CA ARG A 33 5.96 8.17 3.56
C ARG A 33 4.96 7.16 3.03
N LEU A 34 4.71 7.14 1.72
CA LEU A 34 3.79 6.18 1.10
C LEU A 34 4.36 4.76 1.10
N GLN A 35 5.65 4.60 0.79
CA GLN A 35 6.37 3.32 0.88
C GLN A 35 6.35 2.78 2.32
N ARG A 36 6.79 3.58 3.31
CA ARG A 36 6.72 3.19 4.73
C ARG A 36 5.31 2.83 5.20
N GLN A 37 4.29 3.52 4.70
CA GLN A 37 2.90 3.20 5.02
C GLN A 37 2.41 1.93 4.32
N GLY A 38 2.97 1.62 3.14
CA GLY A 38 2.78 0.37 2.40
C GLY A 38 3.34 -0.79 3.20
N GLU A 39 4.64 -0.80 3.46
CA GLU A 39 5.34 -1.84 4.23
C GLU A 39 4.68 -2.12 5.58
N ARG A 40 4.30 -1.06 6.32
CA ARG A 40 3.60 -1.22 7.61
C ARG A 40 2.24 -1.90 7.46
N ARG A 41 1.56 -1.67 6.35
CA ARG A 41 0.27 -2.28 6.04
C ARG A 41 0.45 -3.74 5.64
N GLU A 42 1.47 -4.07 4.87
CA GLU A 42 1.83 -5.45 4.51
C GLU A 42 2.19 -6.25 5.76
N LYS A 43 3.12 -5.76 6.59
CA LYS A 43 3.46 -6.37 7.88
C LYS A 43 2.28 -6.54 8.83
N HIS A 44 1.24 -5.71 8.69
CA HIS A 44 0.01 -5.88 9.46
C HIS A 44 -0.91 -6.93 8.85
N GLY A 45 -0.93 -7.03 7.52
CA GLY A 45 -1.57 -8.09 6.76
C GLY A 45 -1.00 -9.46 7.12
N GLU A 46 0.31 -9.65 6.99
CA GLU A 46 1.01 -10.91 7.30
C GLU A 46 0.69 -11.40 8.73
N ARG A 47 0.75 -10.50 9.73
CA ARG A 47 0.40 -10.83 11.13
C ARG A 47 -1.07 -11.22 11.29
N ARG A 48 -1.96 -10.68 10.46
CA ARG A 48 -3.38 -11.02 10.46
C ARG A 48 -3.57 -12.42 9.86
N GLU A 49 -2.87 -12.73 8.77
CA GLU A 49 -2.87 -14.06 8.14
C GLU A 49 -2.37 -15.12 9.11
N GLN A 50 -1.18 -14.92 9.68
CA GLN A 50 -0.62 -15.83 10.69
C GLN A 50 -1.57 -16.07 11.87
N ARG A 51 -2.28 -15.02 12.32
CA ARG A 51 -3.29 -15.18 13.39
C ARG A 51 -4.51 -15.98 12.92
N GLY A 52 -4.88 -15.86 11.65
CA GLY A 52 -5.93 -16.65 11.03
C GLY A 52 -5.55 -18.13 10.94
N GLU A 53 -4.36 -18.43 10.41
CA GLU A 53 -3.81 -19.79 10.31
C GLU A 53 -3.74 -20.47 11.68
N ASN A 54 -3.25 -19.74 12.69
CA ASN A 54 -3.20 -20.22 14.07
C ASN A 54 -4.59 -20.54 14.65
N LEU A 55 -5.65 -19.88 14.18
CA LEU A 55 -7.02 -20.20 14.60
C LEU A 55 -7.55 -21.44 13.88
N VAL A 56 -7.20 -21.63 12.61
CA VAL A 56 -7.54 -22.84 11.85
C VAL A 56 -6.86 -24.06 12.48
N GLN A 57 -5.56 -24.01 12.75
CA GLN A 57 -4.82 -25.10 13.43
C GLN A 57 -5.41 -25.42 14.81
N LYS A 58 -5.86 -24.39 15.56
CA LYS A 58 -6.53 -24.60 16.85
C LYS A 58 -7.93 -25.21 16.71
N ALA A 59 -8.62 -24.95 15.60
CA ALA A 59 -9.89 -25.58 15.30
C ALA A 59 -9.66 -27.08 15.00
N GLU A 60 -8.71 -27.41 14.14
CA GLU A 60 -8.34 -28.80 13.83
C GLU A 60 -7.98 -29.61 15.09
N ALA A 61 -7.16 -29.03 15.98
CA ALA A 61 -6.81 -29.68 17.24
C ALA A 61 -8.02 -29.88 18.18
N LYS A 62 -9.06 -29.03 18.07
CA LYS A 62 -10.30 -29.21 18.81
C LYS A 62 -11.20 -30.27 18.19
N ASP A 63 -11.21 -30.39 16.87
CA ASP A 63 -11.95 -31.46 16.19
C ASP A 63 -11.38 -32.82 16.56
N GLN A 64 -10.05 -32.98 16.57
CA GLN A 64 -9.40 -34.20 17.06
C GLN A 64 -9.80 -34.54 18.50
N ARG A 65 -9.81 -33.55 19.40
CA ARG A 65 -10.27 -33.74 20.79
C ARG A 65 -11.76 -34.06 20.86
N ALA A 66 -12.58 -33.56 19.93
CA ALA A 66 -13.99 -33.86 19.89
C ALA A 66 -14.21 -35.32 19.47
N GLU A 67 -13.42 -35.83 18.52
CA GLU A 67 -13.41 -37.25 18.14
C GLU A 67 -13.02 -38.15 19.33
N GLU A 68 -11.97 -37.79 20.07
CA GLU A 68 -11.56 -38.50 21.29
C GLU A 68 -12.69 -38.53 22.34
N LEU A 69 -13.34 -37.38 22.59
CA LEU A 69 -14.47 -37.30 23.51
C LEU A 69 -15.65 -38.15 23.03
N ARG A 70 -15.90 -38.21 21.73
CA ARG A 70 -16.96 -39.02 21.14
C ARG A 70 -16.65 -40.51 21.31
N ALA A 71 -15.40 -40.93 21.10
CA ALA A 71 -14.94 -42.29 21.34
C ALA A 71 -15.04 -42.69 22.83
N ALA A 72 -14.83 -41.75 23.75
CA ALA A 72 -15.03 -41.93 25.19
C ALA A 72 -16.52 -41.90 25.63
N GLY A 73 -17.46 -41.73 24.70
CA GLY A 73 -18.91 -41.70 24.98
C GLY A 73 -19.46 -40.33 25.39
N HIS A 74 -18.63 -39.28 25.41
CA HIS A 74 -19.03 -37.92 25.78
C HIS A 74 -19.59 -37.12 24.58
N VAL A 75 -20.63 -37.64 23.93
CA VAL A 75 -21.19 -37.11 22.67
C VAL A 75 -21.61 -35.64 22.75
N LYS A 76 -22.24 -35.20 23.87
CA LYS A 76 -22.67 -33.80 24.03
C LYS A 76 -21.48 -32.85 24.12
N ALA A 77 -20.40 -33.25 24.81
CA ALA A 77 -19.19 -32.45 24.93
C ALA A 77 -18.45 -32.38 23.59
N ALA A 78 -18.33 -33.51 22.87
CA ALA A 78 -17.78 -33.57 21.51
C ALA A 78 -18.50 -32.60 20.56
N ASN A 79 -19.84 -32.69 20.48
CA ASN A 79 -20.63 -31.82 19.61
C ASN A 79 -20.57 -30.34 20.01
N ALA A 80 -20.29 -30.01 21.28
CA ALA A 80 -20.09 -28.63 21.70
C ALA A 80 -18.70 -28.12 21.27
N LEU A 81 -17.70 -29.01 21.28
CA LEU A 81 -16.33 -28.72 20.90
C LEU A 81 -16.17 -28.53 19.38
N GLU A 82 -16.76 -29.40 18.56
CA GLU A 82 -16.82 -29.24 17.09
C GLU A 82 -17.43 -27.89 16.70
N ARG A 83 -18.60 -27.55 17.27
CA ARG A 83 -19.20 -26.23 17.01
C ARG A 83 -18.29 -25.06 17.40
N ALA A 84 -17.44 -25.25 18.41
CA ALA A 84 -16.47 -24.24 18.79
C ALA A 84 -15.27 -24.19 17.83
N ALA A 85 -14.84 -25.33 17.29
CA ALA A 85 -13.84 -25.44 16.24
C ALA A 85 -14.34 -24.77 14.95
N ASP A 86 -15.53 -25.10 14.45
CA ASP A 86 -16.16 -24.46 13.27
C ASP A 86 -16.16 -22.93 13.37
N ARG A 87 -16.49 -22.40 14.56
CA ARG A 87 -16.50 -20.95 14.80
C ARG A 87 -15.09 -20.36 14.75
N GLN A 88 -14.08 -21.10 15.21
CA GLN A 88 -12.68 -20.67 15.16
C GLN A 88 -12.11 -20.75 13.75
N GLU A 89 -12.37 -21.83 13.01
CA GLU A 89 -11.97 -22.00 11.62
C GLU A 89 -12.51 -20.85 10.76
N ARG A 90 -13.85 -20.63 10.79
CA ARG A 90 -14.49 -19.52 10.06
C ARG A 90 -13.94 -18.16 10.46
N ARG A 91 -13.50 -17.99 11.70
CA ARG A 91 -12.87 -16.75 12.16
C ARG A 91 -11.43 -16.65 11.64
N GLY A 92 -10.71 -17.76 11.59
CA GLY A 92 -9.38 -17.89 11.02
C GLY A 92 -9.34 -17.50 9.56
N GLU A 93 -10.17 -18.14 8.72
CA GLU A 93 -10.29 -17.81 7.29
C GLU A 93 -10.63 -16.33 7.05
N ARG A 94 -11.51 -15.75 7.89
CA ARG A 94 -11.85 -14.33 7.78
C ARG A 94 -10.66 -13.43 8.10
N MET A 95 -9.79 -13.85 9.02
CA MET A 95 -8.57 -13.10 9.33
C MET A 95 -7.55 -13.23 8.20
N GLU A 96 -7.34 -14.41 7.63
CA GLU A 96 -6.51 -14.62 6.44
C GLU A 96 -6.94 -13.72 5.28
N ARG A 97 -8.22 -13.81 4.88
CA ARG A 97 -8.77 -12.95 3.81
C ARG A 97 -8.63 -11.45 4.11
N GLN A 98 -8.64 -11.05 5.39
CA GLN A 98 -8.41 -9.66 5.78
C GLN A 98 -6.94 -9.28 5.71
N GLY A 99 -6.04 -10.21 6.05
CA GLY A 99 -4.61 -10.07 5.89
C GLY A 99 -4.24 -9.82 4.43
N GLU A 100 -4.71 -10.68 3.52
CA GLU A 100 -4.40 -10.57 2.09
C GLU A 100 -4.87 -9.22 1.53
N ARG A 101 -6.05 -8.77 1.97
CA ARG A 101 -6.58 -7.46 1.58
C ARG A 101 -5.72 -6.32 2.08
N MET A 102 -5.12 -6.45 3.25
CA MET A 102 -4.21 -5.45 3.80
C MET A 102 -2.87 -5.46 3.05
N GLU A 103 -2.32 -6.62 2.72
CA GLU A 103 -1.11 -6.74 1.90
C GLU A 103 -1.31 -6.07 0.54
N ARG A 104 -2.39 -6.43 -0.18
CA ARG A 104 -2.73 -5.78 -1.47
C ARG A 104 -2.92 -4.26 -1.35
N GLN A 105 -3.39 -3.77 -0.19
CA GLN A 105 -3.49 -2.32 0.06
C GLN A 105 -2.12 -1.69 0.31
N GLY A 106 -1.22 -2.41 0.97
CA GLY A 106 0.17 -2.04 1.17
C GLY A 106 0.88 -1.87 -0.17
N GLU A 107 0.85 -2.91 -0.99
CA GLU A 107 1.49 -2.95 -2.32
C GLU A 107 1.00 -1.81 -3.22
N ARG A 108 -0.32 -1.55 -3.22
CA ARG A 108 -0.90 -0.41 -3.96
C ARG A 108 -0.38 0.94 -3.49
N ARG A 109 -0.04 1.06 -2.21
CA ARG A 109 0.48 2.28 -1.60
C ARG A 109 1.94 2.47 -1.93
N GLU A 110 2.73 1.39 -1.94
CA GLU A 110 4.12 1.38 -2.41
C GLU A 110 4.20 1.79 -3.88
N LYS A 111 3.42 1.15 -4.76
CA LYS A 111 3.29 1.54 -6.18
C LYS A 111 2.85 3.00 -6.38
N ARG A 112 2.17 3.60 -5.39
CA ARG A 112 1.85 5.03 -5.42
C ARG A 112 3.05 5.88 -4.99
N GLY A 113 3.81 5.44 -4.00
CA GLY A 113 5.10 6.00 -3.61
C GLY A 113 6.04 6.07 -4.81
N ASP A 114 6.27 4.94 -5.48
CA ASP A 114 7.21 4.86 -6.62
C ASP A 114 6.82 5.79 -7.77
N ARG A 115 5.51 5.90 -8.06
CA ARG A 115 5.01 6.87 -9.06
C ARG A 115 5.23 8.32 -8.65
N VAL A 116 5.21 8.63 -7.36
CA VAL A 116 5.51 9.98 -6.85
C VAL A 116 7.02 10.24 -6.92
N GLU A 117 7.84 9.24 -6.58
CA GLU A 117 9.30 9.28 -6.69
C GLU A 117 9.75 9.51 -8.13
N HIS A 118 9.25 8.73 -9.09
CA HIS A 118 9.54 8.94 -10.51
C HIS A 118 9.17 10.34 -11.00
N ARG A 119 8.08 10.93 -10.47
CA ARG A 119 7.69 12.30 -10.80
C ARG A 119 8.62 13.34 -10.16
N ALA A 120 9.14 13.09 -8.97
CA ALA A 120 10.15 13.92 -8.34
C ALA A 120 11.42 13.92 -9.19
N ASN A 121 11.95 12.75 -9.51
CA ASN A 121 13.16 12.58 -10.32
C ASN A 121 13.03 13.26 -11.69
N ALA A 122 11.88 13.11 -12.36
CA ALA A 122 11.64 13.76 -13.64
C ALA A 122 11.60 15.31 -13.54
N LEU A 123 11.15 15.85 -12.40
CA LEU A 123 11.16 17.29 -12.15
C LEU A 123 12.56 17.80 -11.84
N GLU A 124 13.36 17.04 -11.09
CA GLU A 124 14.78 17.35 -10.87
C GLU A 124 15.58 17.38 -12.16
N GLN A 125 15.44 16.35 -13.01
CA GLN A 125 16.09 16.30 -14.31
C GLN A 125 15.72 17.49 -15.20
N ARG A 126 14.43 17.90 -15.19
CA ARG A 126 14.00 19.11 -15.92
C ARG A 126 14.63 20.38 -15.36
N ASN A 127 14.74 20.49 -14.03
CA ASN A 127 15.38 21.64 -13.40
C ASN A 127 16.88 21.68 -13.73
N ALA A 128 17.57 20.53 -13.68
CA ALA A 128 18.98 20.42 -14.05
C ALA A 128 19.23 20.80 -15.52
N ASN A 129 18.40 20.29 -16.44
CA ASN A 129 18.50 20.63 -17.86
C ASN A 129 18.17 22.09 -18.17
N ALA A 130 17.25 22.71 -17.41
CA ALA A 130 16.93 24.13 -17.54
C ALA A 130 18.02 25.05 -16.94
N ALA A 131 18.87 24.53 -16.06
CA ALA A 131 19.99 25.25 -15.46
C ALA A 131 21.32 25.09 -16.25
N ALA A 132 21.36 24.20 -17.25
CA ALA A 132 22.52 24.03 -18.11
C ALA A 132 22.71 25.30 -19.00
N PRO A 133 23.91 25.89 -19.06
CA PRO A 133 24.14 27.07 -19.88
C PRO A 133 23.96 26.72 -21.35
N VAL A 134 23.04 27.41 -22.03
CA VAL A 134 22.95 27.38 -23.48
C VAL A 134 24.21 28.09 -23.99
N THR A 135 25.25 27.34 -24.33
CA THR A 135 26.38 27.89 -25.10
C THR A 135 25.85 28.14 -26.52
N PRO A 136 25.69 29.41 -26.96
CA PRO A 136 25.42 29.64 -28.37
C PRO A 136 26.65 29.18 -29.15
N ALA A 137 26.44 28.27 -30.10
CA ALA A 137 27.45 27.91 -31.08
C ALA A 137 27.75 29.15 -31.92
N ASN A 138 29.02 29.59 -31.90
CA ASN A 138 29.55 30.62 -32.80
C ASN A 138 29.71 30.05 -34.21
#